data_AF-A0A1W1CIU0-F1
#
_entry.id   AF-A0A1W1CIU0-F1
#
_cell.length_a   1.000
_cell.length_b   1.000
_cell.length_c   1.000
_cell.angle_alpha   90.00
_cell.angle_beta   90.00
_cell.angle_gamma   90.00
#
_symmetry.space_group_name_H-M   'P 1'
#
loop_
_entity.id
_entity.type
_entity.pdbx_description
1 polymer ?
#
loop_
_entity_poly.entity_id
_entity_poly.type
_entity_poly.pdbx_seq_one_letter_code
_entity_poly.pdbx_strand_id
1 'polypeptide(L)'
;MNKSLLLYIGVGIAAMYLLTNFLGDVQKDDERFQNDDYNKEHQFDSYSSRDSIGQDILDLSEVSPSVQIAAWNKSTLKEDYLKLFPNFTEMRSFLSDRLRGEALQAKLLNSIDSVEAKFFSGEMSMEKAKRALRNLK
;
A
#
# COMPACT_ATOMS: atom_id res chain seq x y z
N MET A 1 -2.44 -29.66 57.73
CA MET A 1 -2.36 -29.44 56.27
C MET A 1 -0.97 -29.82 55.80
N ASN A 2 -0.84 -30.83 54.91
CA ASN A 2 0.47 -31.39 54.54
C ASN A 2 1.25 -30.42 53.65
N LYS A 3 2.57 -30.28 53.88
CA LYS A 3 3.47 -29.38 53.13
C LYS A 3 3.38 -29.60 51.61
N SER A 4 3.12 -30.82 51.17
CA SER A 4 2.92 -31.16 49.75
C SER A 4 1.68 -30.51 49.13
N LEU A 5 0.58 -30.37 49.88
CA LEU A 5 -0.68 -29.79 49.37
C LEU A 5 -0.57 -28.26 49.20
N LEU A 6 0.18 -27.60 50.09
CA LEU A 6 0.52 -26.18 49.96
C LEU A 6 1.42 -25.90 48.74
N LEU A 7 2.35 -26.82 48.44
CA LEU A 7 3.23 -26.73 47.27
C LEU A 7 2.45 -26.80 45.96
N TYR A 8 1.49 -27.73 45.84
CA TYR A 8 0.64 -27.83 44.65
C TYR A 8 -0.25 -26.60 44.44
N ILE A 9 -0.80 -26.02 45.51
CA ILE A 9 -1.59 -24.78 45.44
C ILE A 9 -0.70 -23.60 45.00
N GLY A 10 0.51 -23.48 45.56
CA GLY A 10 1.46 -22.43 45.18
C GLY A 10 1.88 -22.51 43.72
N VAL A 11 2.18 -23.72 43.22
CA VAL A 11 2.51 -23.95 41.81
C VAL A 11 1.32 -23.66 40.90
N GLY A 12 0.10 -24.02 41.31
CA GLY A 12 -1.12 -23.73 40.55
C GLY A 12 -1.40 -22.24 40.40
N ILE A 13 -1.22 -21.45 41.47
CA ILE A 13 -1.41 -19.99 41.44
C ILE A 13 -0.34 -19.31 40.58
N ALA A 14 0.92 -19.75 40.69
CA ALA A 14 2.00 -19.22 39.86
C ALA A 14 1.80 -19.53 38.37
N ALA A 15 1.35 -20.75 38.04
CA ALA A 15 1.03 -21.14 36.68
C ALA A 15 -0.16 -20.35 36.10
N MET A 16 -1.21 -20.11 36.89
CA MET A 16 -2.33 -19.26 36.48
C MET A 16 -1.90 -17.82 36.17
N TYR A 17 -1.04 -17.22 37.01
CA TYR A 17 -0.53 -15.87 36.81
C TYR A 17 0.37 -15.74 35.57
N LEU A 18 1.15 -16.78 35.27
CA LEU A 18 1.96 -16.82 34.05
C LEU A 18 1.07 -16.95 32.80
N LEU A 19 0.05 -17.82 32.84
CA LEU A 19 -0.88 -17.98 31.71
C LEU A 19 -1.67 -16.70 31.43
N THR A 20 -2.21 -16.03 32.46
CA THR A 20 -2.99 -14.80 32.25
C THR A 20 -2.15 -13.62 31.79
N ASN A 21 -0.89 -13.50 32.24
CA ASN A 21 0.01 -12.46 31.73
C ASN A 21 0.51 -12.76 30.31
N PHE A 22 0.84 -14.01 29.98
CA PHE A 22 1.25 -14.38 28.61
C PHE A 22 0.11 -14.24 27.59
N LEU A 23 -1.12 -14.65 27.94
CA LEU A 23 -2.29 -14.52 27.06
C LEU A 23 -2.76 -13.06 26.89
N GLY A 24 -2.57 -12.22 27.92
CA GLY A 24 -2.92 -10.80 27.87
C GLY A 24 -1.95 -9.92 27.08
N ASP A 25 -0.68 -10.30 26.97
CA ASP A 25 0.33 -9.59 26.17
C ASP A 25 0.19 -9.96 24.68
N VAL A 26 -0.08 -11.23 24.36
CA VAL A 26 -0.25 -11.70 22.97
C VAL A 26 -1.47 -11.06 22.29
N GLN A 27 -2.59 -10.84 23.01
CA GLN A 27 -3.75 -10.15 22.44
C GLN A 27 -3.52 -8.66 22.21
N LYS A 28 -2.71 -7.99 23.03
CA LYS A 28 -2.43 -6.55 22.90
C LYS A 28 -1.44 -6.24 21.80
N ASP A 29 -0.49 -7.13 21.55
CA ASP A 29 0.43 -6.99 20.42
C ASP A 29 -0.30 -7.24 19.09
N ASP A 30 -1.11 -8.30 18.97
CA ASP A 30 -1.87 -8.56 17.73
C ASP A 30 -2.82 -7.40 17.35
N GLU A 31 -3.50 -6.78 18.33
CA GLU A 31 -4.37 -5.62 18.09
C GLU A 31 -3.60 -4.35 17.67
N ARG A 32 -2.38 -4.13 18.19
CA ARG A 32 -1.53 -2.99 17.79
C ARG A 32 -0.90 -3.21 16.42
N PHE A 33 -0.41 -4.42 16.13
CA PHE A 33 0.16 -4.76 14.83
C PHE A 33 -0.92 -4.76 13.72
N GLN A 34 -2.12 -5.26 14.00
CA GLN A 34 -3.24 -5.15 13.04
C GLN A 34 -3.65 -3.70 12.78
N ASN A 35 -3.75 -2.87 13.82
CA ASN A 35 -4.13 -1.47 13.64
C ASN A 35 -3.05 -0.67 12.91
N ASP A 36 -1.77 -0.90 13.17
CA ASP A 36 -0.69 -0.16 12.51
C ASP A 36 -0.56 -0.51 11.03
N ASP A 37 -0.66 -1.79 10.66
CA ASP A 37 -0.61 -2.19 9.25
C ASP A 37 -1.89 -1.80 8.50
N TYR A 38 -3.06 -1.96 9.11
CA TYR A 38 -4.33 -1.48 8.57
C TYR A 38 -4.31 0.05 8.35
N ASN A 39 -3.87 0.82 9.35
CA ASN A 39 -3.78 2.28 9.23
C ASN A 39 -2.76 2.69 8.16
N LYS A 40 -1.64 1.98 8.00
CA LYS A 40 -0.67 2.25 6.92
C LYS A 40 -1.19 1.91 5.53
N GLU A 41 -2.03 0.88 5.41
CA GLU A 41 -2.63 0.47 4.14
C GLU A 41 -3.71 1.46 3.69
N HIS A 42 -4.52 1.94 4.64
CA HIS A 42 -5.66 2.83 4.38
C HIS A 42 -5.36 4.34 4.55
N GLN A 43 -4.14 4.74 4.92
CA GLN A 43 -3.78 6.16 5.14
C GLN A 43 -3.99 7.06 3.91
N PHE A 44 -4.09 6.49 2.71
CA PHE A 44 -4.28 7.22 1.45
C PHE A 44 -5.70 7.07 0.87
N ASP A 45 -6.59 6.33 1.54
CA ASP A 45 -7.96 6.10 1.06
C ASP A 45 -8.76 7.39 1.00
N SER A 46 -8.43 8.37 1.86
CA SER A 46 -9.03 9.70 1.85
C SER A 46 -8.82 10.46 0.53
N TYR A 47 -7.79 10.10 -0.24
CA TYR A 47 -7.52 10.68 -1.55
C TYR A 47 -8.21 9.93 -2.69
N SER A 48 -8.76 8.74 -2.41
CA SER A 48 -9.51 7.96 -3.40
C SER A 48 -10.96 8.43 -3.39
N SER A 49 -11.44 8.88 -4.54
CA SER A 49 -12.82 9.34 -4.73
C SER A 49 -13.40 8.79 -6.03
N ARG A 50 -14.64 9.16 -6.34
CA ARG A 50 -15.28 8.81 -7.61
C ARG A 50 -15.64 10.06 -8.40
N ASP A 51 -15.44 10.00 -9.70
CA ASP A 51 -15.87 11.06 -10.61
C ASP A 51 -17.40 11.04 -10.85
N SER A 52 -17.89 11.98 -11.66
CA SER A 52 -19.31 12.13 -11.99
C SER A 52 -19.94 10.93 -12.71
N ILE A 53 -19.12 10.01 -13.26
CA ILE A 53 -19.57 8.80 -13.94
C ILE A 53 -19.27 7.53 -13.14
N GLY A 54 -18.83 7.68 -11.88
CA GLY A 54 -18.59 6.59 -10.94
C GLY A 54 -17.26 5.87 -11.11
N GLN A 55 -16.30 6.43 -11.86
CA GLN A 55 -14.95 5.89 -11.95
C GLN A 55 -14.12 6.30 -10.75
N ASP A 56 -13.32 5.36 -10.24
CA ASP A 56 -12.38 5.64 -9.15
C ASP A 56 -11.26 6.56 -9.66
N ILE A 57 -11.03 7.66 -8.93
CA ILE A 57 -9.99 8.64 -9.17
C ILE A 57 -9.14 8.84 -7.91
N LEU A 58 -7.89 9.25 -8.10
CA LEU A 58 -6.99 9.63 -7.03
C LEU A 58 -6.80 11.15 -7.06
N ASP A 59 -7.41 11.85 -6.11
CA ASP A 59 -7.33 13.29 -5.98
C ASP A 59 -6.27 13.71 -4.94
N LEU A 60 -5.18 14.24 -5.46
CA LEU A 60 -3.99 14.65 -4.71
C LEU A 60 -3.64 16.12 -5.01
N SER A 61 -4.61 16.90 -5.48
CA SER A 61 -4.43 18.29 -5.92
C SER A 61 -3.87 19.19 -4.82
N GLU A 62 -4.25 18.91 -3.56
CA GLU A 62 -3.94 19.75 -2.40
C GLU A 62 -2.78 19.22 -1.53
N VAL A 63 -2.11 18.14 -1.97
CA VAL A 63 -1.04 17.52 -1.16
C VAL A 63 0.34 17.64 -1.79
N SER A 64 1.36 17.56 -0.95
CA SER A 64 2.76 17.69 -1.35
C SER A 64 3.20 16.57 -2.31
N PRO A 65 4.16 16.82 -3.24
CA PRO A 65 4.59 15.82 -4.21
C PRO A 65 5.04 14.48 -3.62
N SER A 66 5.64 14.48 -2.42
CA SER A 66 6.03 13.25 -1.73
C SER A 66 4.83 12.41 -1.31
N VAL A 67 3.75 13.04 -0.83
CA VAL A 67 2.49 12.38 -0.49
C VAL A 67 1.81 11.86 -1.76
N GLN A 68 1.86 12.61 -2.86
CA GLN A 68 1.29 12.15 -4.14
C GLN A 68 1.93 10.83 -4.59
N ILE A 69 3.26 10.75 -4.56
CA ILE A 69 4.00 9.55 -4.95
C ILE A 69 3.72 8.38 -4.01
N ALA A 70 3.66 8.64 -2.70
CA ALA A 70 3.35 7.62 -1.71
C ALA A 70 1.93 7.04 -1.91
N ALA A 71 0.94 7.91 -2.12
CA ALA A 71 -0.44 7.54 -2.40
C ALA A 71 -0.54 6.72 -3.69
N TRP A 72 0.10 7.15 -4.78
CA TRP A 72 0.15 6.38 -6.03
C TRP A 72 0.75 4.98 -5.85
N ASN A 73 1.87 4.89 -5.12
CA ASN A 73 2.54 3.61 -4.90
C ASN A 73 1.70 2.63 -4.08
N LYS A 74 0.73 3.10 -3.31
CA LYS A 74 -0.23 2.29 -2.54
C LYS A 74 -1.59 2.14 -3.21
N SER A 75 -1.91 2.96 -4.22
CA SER A 75 -3.21 2.95 -4.89
C SER A 75 -3.46 1.68 -5.71
N THR A 76 -4.70 1.21 -5.67
CA THR A 76 -5.23 0.16 -6.54
C THR A 76 -5.22 0.57 -8.02
N LEU A 77 -5.35 1.86 -8.32
CA LEU A 77 -5.29 2.41 -9.67
C LEU A 77 -3.96 2.16 -10.37
N LYS A 78 -2.88 1.94 -9.61
CA LYS A 78 -1.58 1.56 -10.16
C LYS A 78 -1.63 0.21 -10.88
N GLU A 79 -2.35 -0.76 -10.34
CA GLU A 79 -2.46 -2.07 -11.00
C GLU A 79 -3.34 -2.00 -12.25
N ASP A 80 -4.40 -1.19 -12.23
CA ASP A 80 -5.22 -0.94 -13.42
C ASP A 80 -4.43 -0.22 -14.52
N TYR A 81 -3.65 0.79 -14.15
CA TYR A 81 -2.69 1.44 -15.04
C TYR A 81 -1.70 0.44 -15.67
N LEU A 82 -1.16 -0.49 -14.89
CA LEU A 82 -0.21 -1.49 -15.39
C LEU A 82 -0.85 -2.57 -16.27
N LYS A 83 -2.17 -2.75 -16.22
CA LYS A 83 -2.89 -3.66 -17.15
C LYS A 83 -2.99 -3.10 -18.56
N LEU A 84 -2.90 -1.77 -18.72
CA LEU A 84 -2.95 -1.10 -20.02
C LEU A 84 -1.65 -1.26 -20.81
N PHE A 85 -0.54 -1.62 -20.17
CA PHE A 85 0.73 -1.88 -20.87
C PHE A 85 0.58 -3.05 -21.86
N PRO A 86 1.09 -2.95 -23.12
CA PRO A 86 1.97 -1.91 -23.66
C PRO A 86 1.26 -0.76 -24.42
N ASN A 87 -0.04 -0.56 -24.22
CA ASN A 87 -0.76 0.55 -24.85
C ASN A 87 -0.46 1.88 -24.15
N PHE A 88 0.65 2.52 -24.53
CA PHE A 88 1.10 3.79 -23.94
C PHE A 88 0.11 4.95 -24.14
N THR A 89 -0.72 4.92 -25.19
CA THR A 89 -1.76 5.93 -25.40
C THR A 89 -2.85 5.80 -24.33
N GLU A 90 -3.36 4.59 -24.09
CA GLU A 90 -4.33 4.32 -23.02
C GLU A 90 -3.76 4.62 -21.64
N MET A 91 -2.48 4.32 -21.42
CA MET A 91 -1.79 4.66 -20.16
C MET A 91 -1.76 6.17 -19.91
N ARG A 92 -1.52 7.00 -20.93
CA ARG A 92 -1.56 8.46 -20.79
C ARG A 92 -2.97 8.97 -20.50
N SER A 93 -3.97 8.47 -21.23
CA SER A 93 -5.38 8.81 -21.00
C SER A 93 -5.82 8.44 -19.59
N PHE A 94 -5.44 7.26 -19.10
CA PHE A 94 -5.72 6.84 -17.73
C PHE A 94 -5.22 7.86 -16.69
N LEU A 95 -4.00 8.36 -16.85
CA LEU A 95 -3.44 9.36 -15.95
C LEU A 95 -4.18 10.70 -16.04
N SER A 96 -4.57 11.12 -17.24
CA SER A 96 -5.39 12.32 -17.43
C SER A 96 -6.76 12.19 -16.74
N ASP A 97 -7.37 11.02 -16.85
CA ASP A 97 -8.75 10.85 -16.44
C ASP A 97 -8.87 10.54 -14.95
N ARG A 98 -7.93 9.77 -14.40
CA ARG A 98 -8.05 9.20 -13.04
C ARG A 98 -7.10 9.78 -12.01
N LEU A 99 -6.19 10.68 -12.39
CA LEU A 99 -5.27 11.31 -11.47
C LEU A 99 -5.50 12.82 -11.43
N ARG A 100 -5.60 13.38 -10.23
CA ARG A 100 -5.53 14.83 -10.00
C ARG A 100 -4.31 15.08 -9.13
N GLY A 101 -3.34 15.83 -9.64
CA GLY A 101 -2.03 16.00 -9.00
C GLY A 101 -0.95 16.21 -10.05
N GLU A 102 -0.73 17.47 -10.43
CA GLU A 102 0.10 17.84 -11.58
C GLU A 102 1.54 17.31 -11.47
N ALA A 103 2.14 17.38 -10.28
CA ALA A 103 3.51 16.93 -10.05
C ALA A 103 3.68 15.43 -10.29
N LEU A 104 2.76 14.62 -9.76
CA LEU A 104 2.76 13.18 -9.97
C LEU A 104 2.42 12.81 -11.42
N GLN A 105 1.44 13.48 -12.02
CA GLN A 105 1.04 13.26 -13.41
C GLN A 105 2.22 13.50 -14.35
N ALA A 106 2.93 14.62 -14.18
CA ALA A 106 4.13 14.93 -14.96
C ALA A 106 5.22 13.86 -14.79
N LYS A 107 5.47 13.38 -13.56
CA LYS A 107 6.43 12.28 -13.33
C LYS A 107 6.04 10.99 -14.04
N LEU A 108 4.77 10.61 -13.97
CA LEU A 108 4.26 9.39 -14.60
C LEU A 108 4.30 9.47 -16.13
N LEU A 109 3.92 10.62 -16.71
CA LEU A 109 4.02 10.87 -18.15
C LEU A 109 5.47 10.79 -18.64
N ASN A 110 6.41 11.42 -17.94
CA ASN A 110 7.84 11.32 -18.26
C ASN A 110 8.35 9.87 -18.19
N SER A 111 7.84 9.08 -17.24
CA SER A 111 8.17 7.65 -17.14
C SER A 111 7.64 6.87 -18.34
N ILE A 112 6.40 7.14 -18.78
CA ILE A 112 5.82 6.56 -19.99
C ILE A 112 6.68 6.89 -21.20
N ASP A 113 7.01 8.16 -21.43
CA ASP A 113 7.76 8.58 -22.62
C ASP A 113 9.15 7.92 -22.68
N SER A 114 9.84 7.86 -21.54
CA SER A 114 11.14 7.20 -21.42
C SER A 114 11.08 5.69 -21.67
N VAL A 115 10.05 5.02 -21.15
CA VAL A 115 9.87 3.58 -21.33
C VAL A 115 9.41 3.26 -22.75
N GLU A 116 8.50 4.04 -23.32
CA GLU A 116 7.99 3.88 -24.68
C GLU A 116 9.13 3.93 -25.70
N ALA A 117 9.96 4.98 -25.63
CA ALA A 117 11.09 5.15 -26.53
C ALA A 117 12.06 3.94 -26.47
N LYS A 118 12.39 3.47 -25.27
CA LYS A 118 13.30 2.34 -25.06
C LYS A 118 12.69 0.98 -25.39
N PHE A 119 11.39 0.83 -25.20
CA PHE A 119 10.66 -0.38 -25.53
C PHE A 119 10.59 -0.55 -27.05
N PHE A 120 10.21 0.50 -27.78
CA PHE A 120 10.13 0.46 -29.25
C PHE A 120 11.48 0.43 -29.95
N SER A 121 12.55 0.95 -29.34
CA SER A 121 13.92 0.82 -29.86
C SER A 121 14.53 -0.57 -29.63
N GLY A 122 13.88 -1.43 -28.84
CA GLY A 122 14.40 -2.74 -28.43
C GLY A 122 15.46 -2.69 -27.33
N GLU A 123 15.77 -1.50 -26.78
CA GLU A 123 16.69 -1.34 -25.65
C GLU A 123 16.14 -1.95 -24.35
N MET A 124 14.81 -2.00 -24.22
CA MET A 124 14.10 -2.47 -23.03
C MET A 124 13.16 -3.64 -23.32
N SER A 125 13.34 -4.75 -22.60
CA SER A 125 12.41 -5.89 -22.66
C SER A 125 11.07 -5.57 -21.99
N MET A 126 10.04 -6.35 -22.31
CA MET A 126 8.71 -6.25 -21.72
C MET A 126 8.73 -6.24 -20.18
N GLU A 127 9.49 -7.14 -19.56
CA GLU A 127 9.57 -7.25 -18.10
C GLU A 127 10.31 -6.05 -17.50
N LYS A 128 11.35 -5.54 -18.18
CA LYS A 128 12.08 -4.35 -17.73
C LYS A 128 11.18 -3.10 -17.84
N ALA A 129 10.41 -2.98 -18.91
CA ALA A 129 9.45 -1.88 -19.11
C ALA A 129 8.36 -1.88 -18.04
N LYS A 130 7.72 -3.04 -17.80
CA LYS A 130 6.68 -3.15 -16.77
C LYS A 130 7.21 -2.85 -15.36
N ARG A 131 8.44 -3.27 -15.03
CA ARG A 131 9.08 -2.93 -13.75
C ARG A 131 9.39 -1.43 -13.63
N ALA A 132 9.85 -0.80 -14.71
CA ALA A 132 10.14 0.64 -14.72
C ALA A 132 8.87 1.48 -14.52
N LEU A 133 7.75 1.07 -15.15
CA LEU A 133 6.46 1.74 -15.00
C LEU A 133 5.82 1.52 -13.62
N ARG A 134 6.13 0.42 -12.94
CA ARG A 134 5.56 0.08 -11.62
C ARG A 134 6.13 0.91 -10.47
N ASN A 135 7.43 1.23 -10.53
CA ASN A 135 8.13 1.85 -9.40
C ASN A 135 8.45 3.31 -9.72
N LEU A 136 7.62 4.23 -9.22
CA LEU A 136 7.95 5.65 -9.26
C LEU A 136 8.96 5.97 -8.15
N LYS A 137 10.04 6.66 -8.51
CA LYS A 137 11.06 7.18 -7.58
C LYS A 137 10.82 8.65 -7.23
#